data_AF-A0A926A1M7-F1
#
_entry.id   AF-A0A926A1M7-F1
#
_cell.length_a   1.000
_cell.length_b   1.000
_cell.length_c   1.000
_cell.angle_alpha   90.00
_cell.angle_beta   90.00
_cell.angle_gamma   90.00
#
_symmetry.space_group_name_H-M   'P 1'
#
loop_
_entity.id
_entity.type
_entity.pdbx_description
1 polymer ?
#
loop_
_entity_poly.entity_id
_entity_poly.type
_entity_poly.pdbx_seq_one_letter_code
_entity_poly.pdbx_strand_id
1 'polypeptide(L)'
;MTSPSSQPPKKVRKQYSNDTYPLVVLKFEDGHEIKVYQGTGKVFDAWNGETVKILAVHDTTSKEWDLLEARKVDQFDDAKE
;
A
#
# COMPACT_ATOMS: atom_id res chain seq x y z
N MET A 1 -3.43 19.68 -30.31
CA MET A 1 -4.41 19.38 -29.26
C MET A 1 -4.00 18.06 -28.63
N THR A 2 -3.36 18.07 -27.47
CA THR A 2 -2.94 16.83 -26.78
C THR A 2 -4.01 16.44 -25.75
N SER A 3 -4.42 15.18 -25.85
CA SER A 3 -5.53 14.46 -25.19
C SER A 3 -5.57 14.57 -23.66
N PRO A 4 -6.71 14.23 -23.02
CA PRO A 4 -6.68 13.38 -21.85
C PRO A 4 -6.94 11.95 -22.31
N SER A 5 -5.89 11.16 -22.43
CA SER A 5 -6.00 9.72 -22.68
C SER A 5 -6.73 9.09 -21.50
N SER A 6 -8.02 8.81 -21.67
CA SER A 6 -8.83 8.01 -20.76
C SER A 6 -8.37 6.55 -20.87
N GLN A 7 -7.17 6.24 -20.36
CA GLN A 7 -6.78 4.85 -20.17
C GLN A 7 -7.66 4.29 -19.04
N PRO A 8 -8.31 3.12 -19.25
CA PRO A 8 -9.04 2.47 -18.18
C PRO A 8 -8.10 2.29 -16.99
N PRO A 9 -8.59 2.37 -15.74
CA PRO A 9 -7.76 2.24 -14.56
C PRO A 9 -6.93 0.96 -14.72
N LYS A 10 -5.61 1.11 -14.80
CA LYS A 10 -4.71 -0.02 -14.98
C LYS A 10 -4.37 -0.56 -13.61
N LYS A 11 -4.57 -1.86 -13.40
CA LYS A 11 -4.02 -2.51 -12.22
C LYS A 11 -2.50 -2.46 -12.31
N VAL A 12 -1.89 -1.86 -11.31
CA VAL A 12 -0.44 -1.83 -11.14
C VAL A 12 -0.08 -2.78 -10.01
N ARG A 13 0.98 -3.54 -10.23
CA ARG A 13 1.46 -4.53 -9.28
C ARG A 13 2.64 -3.92 -8.53
N LYS A 14 2.42 -3.61 -7.26
CA LYS A 14 3.38 -2.91 -6.40
C LYS A 14 3.81 -3.81 -5.25
N GLN A 15 4.90 -3.44 -4.60
CA GLN A 15 5.40 -4.12 -3.43
C GLN A 15 5.67 -3.14 -2.29
N TYR A 16 5.56 -3.65 -1.08
CA TYR A 16 5.93 -2.93 0.13
C TYR A 16 6.63 -3.89 1.09
N SER A 17 7.77 -3.45 1.61
CA SER A 17 8.56 -4.15 2.61
C SER A 17 8.48 -3.40 3.93
N ASN A 18 8.32 -4.16 5.01
CA ASN A 18 8.31 -3.62 6.36
C ASN A 18 9.48 -4.19 7.16
N ASP A 19 10.50 -3.38 7.40
CA ASP A 19 11.68 -3.77 8.19
C ASP A 19 11.68 -3.14 9.60
N THR A 20 10.83 -2.13 9.81
CA THR A 20 10.88 -1.24 11.00
C THR A 20 9.88 -1.62 12.08
N TYR A 21 8.63 -1.92 11.71
CA TYR A 21 7.54 -2.09 12.67
C TYR A 21 7.13 -3.55 12.82
N PRO A 22 6.60 -3.99 13.97
CA PRO A 22 6.14 -5.38 14.16
C PRO A 22 5.13 -5.82 13.11
N LEU A 23 4.19 -4.93 12.79
CA LEU A 23 3.18 -5.11 11.75
C LEU A 23 2.87 -3.76 11.09
N VAL A 24 2.77 -3.76 9.77
CA VAL A 24 2.22 -2.66 8.98
C VAL A 24 0.95 -3.14 8.29
N VAL A 25 -0.09 -2.32 8.30
CA VAL A 25 -1.33 -2.53 7.58
C VAL A 25 -1.42 -1.50 6.46
N LEU A 26 -1.43 -1.98 5.23
CA LEU A 26 -1.72 -1.17 4.04
C LEU A 26 -3.23 -1.14 3.85
N LYS A 27 -3.85 0.02 4.03
CA LYS A 27 -5.29 0.22 3.87
C LYS A 27 -5.58 0.98 2.58
N PHE A 28 -6.29 0.34 1.67
CA PHE A 28 -6.66 0.86 0.36
C PHE A 28 -7.99 1.63 0.44
N GLU A 29 -8.26 2.50 -0.54
CA GLU A 29 -9.50 3.30 -0.56
C GLU A 29 -10.77 2.44 -0.75
N ASP A 30 -10.64 1.30 -1.45
CA ASP A 30 -11.69 0.29 -1.61
C ASP A 30 -12.03 -0.44 -0.29
N GLY A 31 -11.24 -0.24 0.77
CA GLY A 31 -11.43 -0.91 2.07
C GLY A 31 -10.67 -2.23 2.21
N HIS A 32 -9.93 -2.66 1.19
CA HIS A 32 -8.98 -3.76 1.29
C HIS A 32 -7.85 -3.39 2.28
N GLU A 33 -7.38 -4.38 3.04
CA GLU A 33 -6.28 -4.24 3.98
C GLU A 33 -5.26 -5.38 3.77
N ILE A 34 -3.98 -5.04 3.68
CA ILE A 34 -2.89 -6.02 3.56
C ILE A 34 -1.97 -5.88 4.76
N LYS A 35 -1.75 -7.01 5.45
CA LYS A 35 -0.85 -7.11 6.60
C LYS A 35 0.56 -7.50 6.16
N VAL A 36 1.53 -6.68 6.53
CA VAL A 36 2.96 -6.85 6.24
C VAL A 36 3.70 -6.93 7.57
N TYR A 37 4.11 -8.15 7.94
CA TYR A 37 4.85 -8.40 9.17
C TYR A 37 6.29 -7.88 9.06
N GLN A 38 6.93 -7.63 10.20
CA GLN A 38 8.32 -7.21 10.25
C GLN A 38 9.24 -8.20 9.53
N GLY A 39 10.21 -7.67 8.78
CA GLY A 39 11.16 -8.43 7.97
C GLY A 39 10.52 -9.10 6.76
N THR A 40 9.30 -8.73 6.38
CA THR A 40 8.60 -9.30 5.21
C THR A 40 8.21 -8.24 4.20
N GLY A 41 8.17 -8.65 2.95
CA GLY A 41 7.59 -7.88 1.85
C GLY A 41 6.31 -8.54 1.34
N LYS A 42 5.36 -7.72 0.91
CA LYS A 42 4.15 -8.17 0.23
C LYS A 42 3.99 -7.45 -1.09
N VAL A 43 3.63 -8.25 -2.10
CA VAL A 43 3.21 -7.77 -3.41
C VAL A 43 1.69 -7.63 -3.40
N PHE A 44 1.19 -6.56 -3.99
CA PHE A 44 -0.23 -6.28 -4.09
C PHE A 44 -0.58 -5.64 -5.43
N ASP A 45 -1.80 -5.91 -5.89
CA ASP A 45 -2.38 -5.27 -7.06
C ASP A 45 -3.30 -4.15 -6.59
N ALA A 46 -3.08 -2.94 -7.11
CA ALA A 46 -3.92 -1.79 -6.80
C ALA A 46 -4.18 -0.97 -8.06
N TRP A 47 -5.16 -0.07 -7.98
CA TRP A 47 -5.50 0.78 -9.12
C TRP A 47 -4.56 1.97 -9.20
N ASN A 48 -4.11 2.30 -10.40
CA ASN A 48 -3.26 3.47 -10.59
C ASN A 48 -3.99 4.75 -10.15
N GLY A 49 -3.34 5.55 -9.30
CA GLY A 49 -3.90 6.77 -8.73
C GLY A 49 -4.65 6.59 -7.39
N GLU A 50 -4.84 5.36 -6.91
CA GLU A 50 -5.40 5.08 -5.59
C GLU A 50 -4.43 5.48 -4.47
N THR A 51 -4.98 5.88 -3.32
CA THR A 51 -4.21 6.24 -2.12
C THR A 51 -4.15 5.09 -1.13
N VAL A 52 -2.96 4.70 -0.72
CA VAL A 52 -2.76 3.64 0.29
C VAL A 52 -2.28 4.27 1.58
N LYS A 53 -3.02 4.04 2.67
CA LYS A 53 -2.63 4.43 4.02
C LYS A 53 -1.78 3.34 4.63
N ILE A 54 -0.59 3.72 5.10
CA ILE A 54 0.37 2.85 5.75
C ILE A 54 0.20 3.05 7.26
N LEU A 55 -0.32 2.04 7.93
CA LEU A 55 -0.62 2.07 9.36
C LEU A 55 0.35 1.14 10.10
N ALA A 56 1.11 1.66 11.05
CA ALA A 56 1.93 0.84 11.94
C ALA A 56 1.11 0.31 13.10
N VAL A 57 1.35 -0.95 13.43
CA VAL A 57 0.81 -1.60 14.62
C VAL A 57 1.98 -1.98 15.50
N HIS A 58 2.15 -1.22 16.59
CA HIS A 58 3.21 -1.44 17.58
C HIS A 58 2.94 -2.66 18.46
N ASP A 59 1.67 -2.88 18.79
CA ASP A 59 1.21 -4.02 19.56
C ASP A 59 0.05 -4.69 18.82
N THR A 60 0.20 -5.97 18.48
CA THR A 60 -0.80 -6.71 17.69
C THR A 60 -2.07 -7.05 18.46
N THR A 61 -2.08 -6.86 19.78
CA THR A 61 -3.25 -7.03 20.65
C THR A 61 -4.01 -5.72 20.88
N SER A 62 -3.33 -4.59 20.69
CA SER A 62 -3.91 -3.25 20.71
C SER A 62 -4.69 -2.93 19.44
N LYS A 63 -5.75 -2.14 19.60
CA LYS A 63 -6.54 -1.57 18.50
C LYS A 63 -5.98 -0.24 17.99
N GLU A 64 -4.83 0.16 18.50
CA GLU A 64 -4.17 1.42 18.20
C GLU A 64 -3.25 1.23 17.01
N TRP A 65 -3.61 1.86 15.90
CA TRP A 65 -2.84 1.87 14.68
C TRP A 65 -2.36 3.30 14.42
N ASP A 66 -1.06 3.46 14.25
CA ASP A 66 -0.45 4.75 13.99
C ASP A 66 -0.39 4.99 12.48
N LEU A 67 -0.94 6.11 12.01
CA LEU A 67 -0.85 6.47 10.60
C LEU A 67 0.54 7.02 10.31
N LEU A 68 1.38 6.19 9.71
CA LEU A 68 2.73 6.60 9.32
C LEU A 68 2.69 7.56 8.13
N GLU A 69 2.01 7.13 7.07
CA GLU A 69 2.01 7.84 5.79
C GLU A 69 0.77 7.46 4.98
N ALA A 70 0.32 8.37 4.13
CA ALA A 70 -0.65 8.09 3.09
C ALA A 70 -0.02 8.49 1.76
N ARG A 71 0.28 7.50 0.92
CA ARG A 71 0.98 7.72 -0.34
C ARG A 71 0.23 7.04 -1.47
N LYS A 72 0.33 7.60 -2.68
CA LYS A 72 -0.34 7.01 -3.84
C LYS A 72 0.34 5.71 -4.25
N VAL A 73 -0.42 4.80 -4.84
CA VAL A 73 0.09 3.52 -5.36
C VAL A 73 1.27 3.72 -6.32
N ASP A 74 1.29 4.79 -7.10
CA ASP A 74 2.40 5.13 -8.00
C ASP A 74 3.74 5.38 -7.29
N GLN A 75 3.71 5.74 -6.00
CA GLN A 75 4.89 6.00 -5.17
C GLN A 75 5.47 4.72 -4.53
N PHE A 76 4.81 3.58 -4.67
CA PHE A 76 5.34 2.29 -4.22
C PHE A 76 6.27 1.68 -5.27
N ASP A 77 7.23 0.90 -4.80
CA ASP A 77 8.11 0.10 -5.64
C ASP A 77 7.30 -0.86 -6.51
N ASP A 78 7.65 -0.94 -7.80
CA ASP A 78 7.10 -1.95 -8.68
C ASP A 78 7.49 -3.35 -8.19
N ALA A 79 6.53 -4.28 -8.21
CA ALA A 79 6.81 -5.66 -7.88
C ALA A 79 7.80 -6.22 -8.90
N LYS A 80 8.97 -6.68 -8.44
CA LYS A 80 9.93 -7.38 -9.31
C LYS A 80 9.34 -8.75 -9.66
N GLU A 81 9.41 -9.11 -10.95
CA GLU A 81 8.98 -10.42 -11.47
C GLU A 81 9.66 -11.60 -10.78
#